data_AF-A0A0A1UH43-F1
#
_entry.id   AF-A0A0A1UH43-F1
#
_cell.length_a   1.000
_cell.length_b   1.000
_cell.length_c   1.000
_cell.angle_alpha   90.00
_cell.angle_beta   90.00
_cell.angle_gamma   90.00
#
_symmetry.space_group_name_H-M   'P 1'
#
loop_
_entity.id
_entity.type
_entity.pdbx_description
1 polymer ?
#
loop_
_entity_poly.entity_id
_entity_poly.type
_entity_poly.pdbx_seq_one_letter_code
_entity_poly.pdbx_strand_id
1 'polypeptide(L)'
;MSATNISIQPSSPLSMSDTESEFSSSQSLRERQPYPFNLHTTSDTFSKTCNKPPLPSDFTRNTSLESQRQYKTPAKRLSYLRERKIIGRNEESQIIDGLQYLLVTQHHATFYYLKEKKSKKTIKFRIPYSMELNGITLDVDGLCSIGEKWLVDIGVCQKSSEKDKSQKRIQRSKEAEVNGAFICILDSLGYTLDFKKLKEKVGRKTTPFLKTIALTFPDGTICSIEDVKLWGMQYDLLLNQQDVC
;
A
#
# COMPACT_ATOMS: atom_id res chain seq x y z
N MET A 1 -57.80 28.62 8.16
CA MET A 1 -58.04 29.03 9.55
C MET A 1 -57.71 27.81 10.42
N SER A 2 -56.44 27.64 10.79
CA SER A 2 -55.80 28.16 12.01
C SER A 2 -56.11 27.29 13.23
N ALA A 3 -55.15 26.45 13.61
CA ALA A 3 -54.92 25.97 14.98
C ALA A 3 -53.51 25.36 15.03
N THR A 4 -52.50 26.16 15.43
CA THR A 4 -51.89 26.30 16.77
C THR A 4 -50.75 25.31 17.05
N ASN A 5 -49.55 25.89 17.09
CA ASN A 5 -48.33 25.38 17.71
C ASN A 5 -48.50 25.27 19.23
N ILE A 6 -48.08 24.16 19.84
CA ILE A 6 -47.69 24.13 21.26
C ILE A 6 -46.34 23.39 21.39
N SER A 7 -45.38 24.15 21.89
CA SER A 7 -44.02 23.78 22.28
C SER A 7 -44.04 23.14 23.66
N ILE A 8 -43.34 22.02 23.84
CA ILE A 8 -43.04 21.45 25.16
C ILE A 8 -41.54 21.14 25.19
N GLN A 9 -40.81 21.89 26.02
CA GLN A 9 -39.43 21.60 26.40
C GLN A 9 -39.39 20.43 27.40
N PRO A 10 -38.32 19.62 27.39
CA PRO A 10 -37.91 18.89 28.58
C PRO A 10 -36.77 19.61 29.31
N SER A 11 -37.00 19.73 30.61
CA SER A 11 -36.16 20.16 31.71
C SER A 11 -34.77 19.50 31.79
N SER A 12 -33.78 20.30 32.16
CA SER A 12 -32.49 19.85 32.70
C SER A 12 -32.62 19.20 34.08
N PRO A 13 -31.69 18.31 34.45
CA PRO A 13 -31.19 18.27 35.82
C PRO A 13 -29.67 18.49 35.87
N LEU A 14 -29.25 19.29 36.85
CA LEU A 14 -27.89 19.35 37.37
C LEU A 14 -27.54 18.05 38.11
N SER A 15 -26.36 17.48 37.83
CA SER A 15 -25.57 16.81 38.88
C SER A 15 -24.07 16.95 38.55
N MET A 16 -23.33 17.55 39.48
CA MET A 16 -21.88 17.45 39.54
C MET A 16 -21.50 16.11 40.19
N SER A 17 -20.51 15.43 39.61
CA SER A 17 -19.66 14.47 40.34
C SER A 17 -18.33 14.38 39.61
N ASP A 18 -17.29 14.90 40.24
CA ASP A 18 -15.90 14.65 39.91
C ASP A 18 -15.61 13.14 40.01
N THR A 19 -14.92 12.59 39.01
CA THR A 19 -14.00 11.47 39.21
C THR A 19 -12.97 11.49 38.08
N GLU A 20 -11.72 11.64 38.49
CA GLU A 20 -10.55 11.34 37.67
C GLU A 20 -10.60 9.88 37.20
N SER A 21 -10.32 9.63 35.93
CA SER A 21 -9.64 8.40 35.54
C SER A 21 -8.90 8.63 34.22
N GLU A 22 -7.58 8.53 34.29
CA GLU A 22 -6.67 8.41 33.16
C GLU A 22 -7.16 7.33 32.18
N PHE A 23 -7.20 7.65 30.89
CA PHE A 23 -7.19 6.62 29.85
C PHE A 23 -6.06 6.91 28.87
N SER A 24 -4.91 6.35 29.23
CA SER A 24 -3.94 5.84 28.27
C SER A 24 -4.63 4.71 27.48
N SER A 25 -4.72 4.83 26.16
CA SER A 25 -5.17 3.72 25.32
C SER A 25 -4.35 3.66 24.04
N SER A 26 -3.19 3.04 24.18
CA SER A 26 -2.51 2.28 23.14
C SER A 26 -3.53 1.32 22.52
N GLN A 27 -3.94 1.55 21.27
CA GLN A 27 -4.76 0.58 20.55
C GLN A 27 -3.91 -0.62 20.16
N SER A 28 -3.85 -1.57 21.09
CA SER A 28 -3.54 -2.98 20.84
C SER A 28 -4.55 -3.53 19.83
N LEU A 29 -4.03 -3.97 18.68
CA LEU A 29 -4.79 -4.67 17.65
C LEU A 29 -5.52 -5.88 18.24
N ARG A 30 -6.85 -5.85 18.18
CA ARG A 30 -7.73 -6.98 18.50
C ARG A 30 -7.50 -8.12 17.51
N GLU A 31 -7.67 -9.34 18.02
CA GLU A 31 -7.68 -10.63 17.31
C GLU A 31 -8.30 -10.52 15.91
N ARG A 32 -7.46 -10.70 14.89
CA ARG A 32 -7.88 -10.79 13.49
C ARG A 32 -8.30 -12.23 13.19
N GLN A 33 -9.51 -12.42 12.69
CA GLN A 33 -9.92 -13.68 12.06
C GLN A 33 -9.07 -13.90 10.79
N PRO A 34 -8.61 -15.13 10.50
CA PRO A 34 -7.84 -15.40 9.29
C PRO A 34 -8.71 -15.13 8.05
N TYR A 35 -8.15 -14.34 7.11
CA TYR A 35 -8.70 -14.21 5.75
C TYR A 35 -8.74 -15.58 5.07
N PRO A 36 -9.57 -15.81 4.04
CA PRO A 36 -9.84 -17.14 3.48
C PRO A 36 -8.66 -17.71 2.63
N PHE A 37 -7.43 -17.45 3.04
CA PHE A 37 -6.26 -18.24 2.71
C PHE A 37 -6.09 -19.29 3.81
N ASN A 38 -6.86 -20.38 3.74
CA ASN A 38 -6.48 -21.61 4.44
C ASN A 38 -5.36 -22.27 3.64
N LEU A 39 -4.13 -21.76 3.80
CA LEU A 39 -2.93 -22.53 3.52
C LEU A 39 -2.84 -23.58 4.63
N HIS A 40 -3.45 -24.74 4.42
CA HIS A 40 -3.07 -25.92 5.19
C HIS A 40 -1.62 -26.22 4.85
N THR A 41 -0.71 -25.68 5.67
CA THR A 41 0.67 -26.14 5.73
C THR A 41 0.63 -27.60 6.12
N THR A 42 0.91 -28.48 5.17
CA THR A 42 1.49 -29.78 5.50
C THR A 42 2.81 -29.47 6.17
N SER A 43 2.80 -29.55 7.50
CA SER A 43 3.99 -29.50 8.34
C SER A 43 4.89 -30.64 7.93
N ASP A 44 5.91 -30.37 7.13
CA ASP A 44 7.16 -31.12 7.19
C ASP A 44 8.31 -30.25 6.67
N THR A 45 9.19 -29.91 7.61
CA THR A 45 10.60 -29.51 7.40
C THR A 45 10.88 -28.17 6.71
N PHE A 46 10.79 -27.06 7.44
CA PHE A 46 11.55 -25.84 7.11
C PHE A 46 12.25 -25.27 8.36
N SER A 47 13.37 -25.90 8.73
CA SER A 47 14.46 -25.18 9.41
C SER A 47 15.38 -24.62 8.32
N LYS A 48 15.12 -23.39 7.88
CA LYS A 48 16.09 -22.60 7.10
C LYS A 48 16.10 -21.17 7.62
N THR A 49 17.27 -20.76 8.08
CA THR A 49 17.63 -19.40 8.48
C THR A 49 17.06 -18.38 7.49
N CYS A 50 16.22 -17.46 7.98
CA CYS A 50 15.66 -16.35 7.22
C CYS A 50 16.79 -15.33 6.98
N ASN A 51 17.54 -15.50 5.90
CA ASN A 51 18.63 -14.59 5.56
C ASN A 51 18.08 -13.41 4.76
N LYS A 52 18.34 -12.19 5.23
CA LYS A 52 18.08 -10.94 4.49
C LYS A 52 18.53 -11.10 3.03
N PRO A 53 17.70 -10.74 2.02
CA PRO A 53 18.11 -10.84 0.63
C PRO A 53 19.40 -10.04 0.40
N PRO A 54 20.37 -10.57 -0.38
CA PRO A 54 21.68 -9.97 -0.52
C PRO A 54 21.60 -8.57 -1.15
N LEU A 55 22.23 -7.60 -0.48
CA LEU A 55 22.40 -6.22 -0.96
C LEU A 55 23.58 -6.16 -1.95
N PRO A 56 23.51 -5.39 -3.06
CA PRO A 56 24.67 -5.15 -3.92
C PRO A 56 25.68 -4.24 -3.23
N SER A 57 26.97 -4.48 -3.47
CA SER A 57 28.08 -3.75 -2.86
C SER A 57 28.33 -2.35 -3.41
N ASP A 58 27.64 -1.89 -4.45
CA ASP A 58 27.91 -0.57 -5.06
C ASP A 58 26.62 0.11 -5.51
N PHE A 59 26.07 0.98 -4.66
CA PHE A 59 25.06 1.96 -5.08
C PHE A 59 25.30 3.28 -4.34
N THR A 60 25.89 4.25 -5.04
CA THR A 60 26.16 5.58 -4.51
C THR A 60 24.86 6.35 -4.31
N ARG A 61 24.55 6.61 -3.03
CA ARG A 61 23.34 7.28 -2.54
C ARG A 61 23.46 8.80 -2.73
N ASN A 62 23.03 9.33 -3.86
CA ASN A 62 22.88 10.79 -4.03
C ASN A 62 21.52 11.25 -3.51
N THR A 63 21.49 11.73 -2.27
CA THR A 63 20.34 12.43 -1.69
C THR A 63 20.77 13.80 -1.17
N SER A 64 20.86 14.80 -2.06
CA SER A 64 20.99 16.20 -1.63
C SER A 64 19.59 16.77 -1.36
N LEU A 65 19.21 16.77 -0.09
CA LEU A 65 17.96 17.33 0.41
C LEU A 65 18.20 18.77 0.88
N GLU A 66 18.53 19.68 -0.04
CA GLU A 66 18.62 21.11 0.25
C GLU A 66 17.73 21.94 -0.67
N SER A 67 16.98 22.87 -0.06
CA SER A 67 16.20 24.00 -0.63
C SER A 67 14.68 23.96 -0.40
N GLN A 68 14.24 24.02 0.85
CA GLN A 68 12.82 24.26 1.19
C GLN A 68 12.36 25.73 1.08
N ARG A 69 13.14 26.65 0.50
CA ARG A 69 12.74 28.06 0.33
C ARG A 69 13.23 28.59 -1.01
N GLN A 70 12.32 28.75 -1.99
CA GLN A 70 12.32 29.77 -3.07
C GLN A 70 11.65 29.27 -4.37
N TYR A 71 10.32 29.42 -4.50
CA TYR A 71 9.67 29.42 -5.82
C TYR A 71 9.03 30.79 -6.07
N LYS A 72 9.85 31.75 -6.52
CA LYS A 72 9.49 33.16 -6.69
C LYS A 72 8.45 33.41 -7.81
N THR A 73 8.20 32.45 -8.71
CA THR A 73 7.24 32.62 -9.82
C THR A 73 6.27 31.44 -9.96
N PRO A 74 5.04 31.64 -10.48
CA PRO A 74 4.08 30.58 -10.72
C PRO A 74 4.62 29.43 -11.60
N ALA A 75 5.43 29.76 -12.61
CA ALA A 75 6.06 28.78 -13.49
C ALA A 75 7.05 27.87 -12.75
N LYS A 76 7.93 28.44 -11.91
CA LYS A 76 8.88 27.67 -11.08
C LYS A 76 8.16 26.82 -10.03
N ARG A 77 7.05 27.33 -9.48
CA ARG A 77 6.20 26.55 -8.58
C ARG A 77 5.56 25.36 -9.30
N LEU A 78 5.09 25.56 -10.53
CA LEU A 78 4.48 24.49 -11.33
C LEU A 78 5.49 23.41 -11.73
N SER A 79 6.72 23.78 -12.12
CA SER A 79 7.78 22.81 -12.43
C SER A 79 8.14 21.97 -11.20
N TYR A 80 8.33 22.60 -10.04
CA TYR A 80 8.58 21.91 -8.79
C TYR A 80 7.47 20.93 -8.40
N LEU A 81 6.19 21.35 -8.51
CA LEU A 81 5.06 20.48 -8.21
C LEU A 81 4.98 19.28 -9.16
N ARG A 82 5.36 19.45 -10.43
CA ARG A 82 5.43 18.35 -11.41
C ARG A 82 6.54 17.38 -11.05
N GLU A 83 7.72 17.88 -10.70
CA GLU A 83 8.87 17.07 -10.31
C GLU A 83 8.59 16.25 -9.04
N ARG A 84 8.01 16.87 -8.00
CA ARG A 84 7.60 16.15 -6.80
C ARG A 84 6.57 15.05 -7.07
N LYS A 85 5.68 15.27 -8.04
CA LYS A 85 4.71 14.26 -8.44
C LYS A 85 5.37 13.09 -9.18
N ILE A 86 6.38 13.38 -10.01
CA ILE A 86 7.19 12.35 -10.68
C ILE A 86 7.92 11.51 -9.65
N ILE A 87 8.62 12.15 -8.71
CA ILE A 87 9.34 11.47 -7.61
C ILE A 87 8.36 10.59 -6.82
N GLY A 88 7.22 11.14 -6.39
CA GLY A 88 6.23 10.38 -5.64
C GLY A 88 5.69 9.18 -6.41
N ARG A 89 5.48 9.30 -7.73
CA ARG A 89 5.04 8.19 -8.58
C ARG A 89 6.11 7.11 -8.75
N ASN A 90 7.37 7.51 -8.90
CA ASN A 90 8.48 6.56 -8.99
C ASN A 90 8.65 5.79 -7.68
N GLU A 91 8.54 6.47 -6.52
CA GLU A 91 8.58 5.81 -5.22
C GLU A 91 7.44 4.79 -5.06
N GLU A 92 6.21 5.14 -5.47
CA GLU A 92 5.07 4.21 -5.45
C GLU A 92 5.36 2.95 -6.27
N SER A 93 5.88 3.11 -7.50
CA SER A 93 6.24 1.98 -8.36
C SER A 93 7.36 1.12 -7.75
N GLN A 94 8.42 1.74 -7.24
CA GLN A 94 9.56 1.03 -6.63
C GLN A 94 9.13 0.21 -5.40
N ILE A 95 8.22 0.72 -4.58
CA ILE A 95 7.75 -0.03 -3.41
C ILE A 95 7.07 -1.33 -3.87
N ILE A 96 6.24 -1.25 -4.90
CA ILE A 96 5.46 -2.41 -5.37
C ILE A 96 6.31 -3.42 -6.11
N ASP A 97 7.23 -2.93 -6.94
CA ASP A 97 8.26 -3.80 -7.52
C ASP A 97 9.07 -4.48 -6.41
N GLY A 98 9.33 -3.79 -5.29
CA GLY A 98 10.00 -4.36 -4.12
C GLY A 98 9.16 -5.44 -3.42
N LEU A 99 7.86 -5.25 -3.27
CA LEU A 99 6.96 -6.28 -2.72
C LEU A 99 6.87 -7.50 -3.65
N GLN A 100 6.80 -7.29 -4.96
CA GLN A 100 6.83 -8.37 -5.95
C GLN A 100 8.15 -9.13 -5.89
N TYR A 101 9.28 -8.42 -5.83
CA TYR A 101 10.61 -9.02 -5.67
C TYR A 101 10.68 -9.92 -4.43
N LEU A 102 10.13 -9.46 -3.30
CA LEU A 102 10.10 -10.24 -2.07
C LEU A 102 9.26 -11.52 -2.23
N LEU A 103 8.08 -11.42 -2.85
CA LEU A 103 7.23 -12.57 -3.14
C LEU A 103 7.91 -13.58 -4.08
N VAL A 104 8.64 -13.12 -5.10
CA VAL A 104 9.41 -13.99 -6.01
C VAL A 104 10.56 -14.67 -5.27
N THR A 105 11.38 -13.90 -4.56
CA THR A 105 12.66 -14.40 -4.02
C THR A 105 12.50 -15.25 -2.76
N GLN A 106 11.53 -14.93 -1.91
CA GLN A 106 11.33 -15.63 -0.64
C GLN A 106 10.22 -16.67 -0.69
N HIS A 107 9.21 -16.47 -1.55
CA HIS A 107 8.02 -17.34 -1.60
C HIS A 107 7.81 -17.98 -2.96
N HIS A 108 8.78 -17.86 -3.88
CA HIS A 108 8.73 -18.46 -5.20
C HIS A 108 7.46 -18.11 -6.00
N ALA A 109 6.91 -16.92 -5.76
CA ALA A 109 5.79 -16.42 -6.56
C ALA A 109 6.21 -16.23 -8.02
N THR A 110 5.32 -16.56 -8.95
CA THR A 110 5.52 -16.31 -10.38
C THR A 110 4.57 -15.20 -10.82
N PHE A 111 5.11 -14.15 -11.43
CA PHE A 111 4.32 -13.05 -11.99
C PHE A 111 4.37 -13.10 -13.50
N TYR A 112 3.21 -12.96 -14.12
CA TYR A 112 3.08 -12.93 -15.56
C TYR A 112 2.63 -11.54 -16.00
N TYR A 113 3.35 -10.96 -16.97
CA TYR A 113 3.14 -9.58 -17.43
C TYR A 113 2.76 -9.55 -18.90
N LEU A 114 1.92 -8.59 -19.27
CA LEU A 114 1.72 -8.21 -20.66
C LEU A 114 2.80 -7.21 -21.05
N LYS A 115 3.29 -7.31 -22.30
CA LYS A 115 4.32 -6.41 -22.81
C LYS A 115 3.82 -4.97 -22.79
N GLU A 116 4.45 -4.14 -21.95
CA GLU A 116 4.05 -2.75 -21.77
C GLU A 116 4.98 -1.76 -22.47
N LYS A 117 4.40 -0.70 -23.05
CA LYS A 117 5.21 0.42 -23.59
C LYS A 117 5.93 1.15 -22.46
N LYS A 118 7.24 1.36 -22.58
CA LYS A 118 8.03 2.14 -21.62
C LYS A 118 7.54 3.59 -21.53
N SER A 119 7.53 4.16 -20.32
CA SER A 119 7.25 5.58 -20.09
C SER A 119 8.54 6.40 -20.19
N LYS A 120 8.46 7.58 -20.79
CA LYS A 120 9.62 8.48 -20.96
C LYS A 120 10.02 9.23 -19.67
N LYS A 121 9.12 9.34 -18.69
CA LYS A 121 9.27 10.31 -17.57
C LYS A 121 9.16 9.70 -16.18
N THR A 122 8.54 8.54 -16.04
CA THR A 122 8.29 7.90 -14.74
C THR A 122 8.48 6.40 -14.89
N ILE A 123 8.92 5.74 -13.83
CA ILE A 123 8.87 4.27 -13.75
C ILE A 123 7.40 3.90 -13.80
N LYS A 124 7.04 3.07 -14.80
CA LYS A 124 5.67 2.60 -14.91
C LYS A 124 5.37 1.66 -13.77
N PHE A 125 4.19 1.84 -13.22
CA PHE A 125 3.62 0.89 -12.29
C PHE A 125 3.32 -0.39 -13.07
N ARG A 126 4.09 -1.46 -12.83
CA ARG A 126 3.83 -2.75 -13.45
C ARG A 126 2.75 -3.47 -12.68
N ILE A 127 1.66 -3.76 -13.36
CA ILE A 127 0.58 -4.60 -12.84
C ILE A 127 0.68 -5.94 -13.56
N PRO A 128 0.89 -7.05 -12.84
CA PRO A 128 0.86 -8.37 -13.46
C PRO A 128 -0.55 -8.64 -14.01
N TYR A 129 -0.64 -9.36 -15.13
CA TYR A 129 -1.93 -9.84 -15.61
C TYR A 129 -2.41 -11.04 -14.78
N SER A 130 -1.45 -11.84 -14.28
CA SER A 130 -1.70 -12.91 -13.32
C SER A 130 -0.49 -13.17 -12.43
N MET A 131 -0.75 -13.82 -11.31
CA MET A 131 0.21 -14.23 -10.29
C MET A 131 -0.07 -15.68 -9.94
N GLU A 132 0.99 -16.46 -9.69
CA GLU A 132 0.91 -17.80 -9.14
C GLU A 132 1.71 -17.87 -7.84
N LEU A 133 1.11 -18.43 -6.80
CA LEU A 133 1.74 -18.65 -5.49
C LEU A 133 1.17 -19.90 -4.85
N ASN A 134 2.04 -20.82 -4.41
CA ASN A 134 1.65 -22.08 -3.76
C ASN A 134 0.60 -22.89 -4.57
N GLY A 135 0.72 -22.90 -5.90
CA GLY A 135 -0.20 -23.60 -6.81
C GLY A 135 -1.55 -22.90 -7.03
N ILE A 136 -1.76 -21.72 -6.45
CA ILE A 136 -2.95 -20.89 -6.66
C ILE A 136 -2.61 -19.81 -7.69
N THR A 137 -3.40 -19.75 -8.76
CA THR A 137 -3.29 -18.71 -9.78
C THR A 137 -4.38 -17.67 -9.59
N LEU A 138 -3.99 -16.41 -9.48
CA LEU A 138 -4.86 -15.24 -9.39
C LEU A 138 -4.67 -14.36 -10.61
N ASP A 139 -5.75 -14.01 -11.26
CA ASP A 139 -5.73 -12.96 -12.27
C ASP A 139 -5.75 -11.56 -11.61
N VAL A 140 -5.59 -10.54 -12.44
CA VAL A 140 -5.54 -9.16 -11.96
C VAL A 140 -6.83 -8.71 -11.27
N ASP A 141 -7.99 -9.23 -11.68
CA ASP A 141 -9.28 -8.86 -11.08
C ASP A 141 -9.47 -9.54 -9.71
N GLY A 142 -8.99 -10.77 -9.57
CA GLY A 142 -8.86 -11.46 -8.28
C GLY A 142 -7.95 -10.72 -7.31
N LEU A 143 -6.78 -10.27 -7.78
CA LEU A 143 -5.87 -9.42 -6.99
C LEU A 143 -6.57 -8.13 -6.55
N CYS A 144 -7.25 -7.43 -7.47
CA CYS A 144 -7.96 -6.19 -7.13
C CYS A 144 -9.07 -6.43 -6.09
N SER A 145 -9.78 -7.54 -6.19
CA SER A 145 -10.85 -7.91 -5.25
C SER A 145 -10.30 -8.18 -3.84
N ILE A 146 -9.18 -8.91 -3.73
CA ILE A 146 -8.48 -9.15 -2.46
C ILE A 146 -8.03 -7.82 -1.85
N GLY A 147 -7.37 -6.98 -2.65
CA GLY A 147 -6.83 -5.72 -2.19
C GLY A 147 -7.90 -4.71 -1.76
N GLU A 148 -8.98 -4.57 -2.53
CA GLU A 148 -10.11 -3.71 -2.16
C GLU A 148 -10.75 -4.19 -0.86
N LYS A 149 -11.00 -5.50 -0.72
CA LYS A 149 -11.57 -6.08 0.49
C LYS A 149 -10.69 -5.81 1.70
N TRP A 150 -9.39 -6.13 1.61
CA TRP A 150 -8.46 -5.91 2.70
C TRP A 150 -8.40 -4.43 3.12
N LEU A 151 -8.33 -3.49 2.16
CA LEU A 151 -8.34 -2.05 2.45
C LEU A 151 -9.60 -1.56 3.17
N VAL A 152 -10.75 -2.16 2.86
CA VAL A 152 -12.02 -1.87 3.55
C VAL A 152 -12.00 -2.44 4.96
N ASP A 153 -11.57 -3.70 5.11
CA ASP A 153 -11.60 -4.43 6.37
C ASP A 153 -10.64 -3.82 7.40
N ILE A 154 -9.50 -3.25 6.98
CA ILE A 154 -8.58 -2.51 7.87
C ILE A 154 -9.01 -1.06 8.13
N GLY A 155 -10.19 -0.64 7.65
CA GLY A 155 -10.76 0.69 7.88
C GLY A 155 -10.06 1.83 7.14
N VAL A 156 -9.25 1.53 6.12
CA VAL A 156 -8.50 2.54 5.37
C VAL A 156 -9.38 3.30 4.37
N CYS A 157 -10.41 2.66 3.83
CA CYS A 157 -11.43 3.30 3.00
C CYS A 157 -12.76 2.57 3.02
N GLN A 158 -13.80 3.25 2.52
CA GLN A 158 -15.02 2.59 2.03
C GLN A 158 -14.86 2.24 0.56
N LYS A 159 -15.64 1.26 0.09
CA LYS A 159 -15.72 0.90 -1.32
C LYS A 159 -16.08 2.12 -2.18
N SER A 160 -15.25 2.45 -3.16
CA SER A 160 -15.40 3.67 -3.96
C SER A 160 -16.50 3.51 -5.02
N SER A 161 -17.64 4.17 -4.83
CA SER A 161 -18.75 4.18 -5.80
C SER A 161 -18.48 4.95 -7.11
N GLU A 162 -17.39 5.73 -7.16
CA GLU A 162 -17.04 6.54 -8.33
C GLU A 162 -15.86 6.01 -9.16
N LYS A 163 -15.28 4.86 -8.80
CA LYS A 163 -14.03 4.42 -9.42
C LYS A 163 -14.20 4.12 -10.92
N ASP A 164 -15.37 3.63 -11.31
CA ASP A 164 -15.70 3.24 -12.69
C ASP A 164 -16.15 4.40 -13.59
N LYS A 165 -16.21 5.63 -13.05
CA LYS A 165 -16.66 6.81 -13.81
C LYS A 165 -15.64 7.32 -14.85
N SER A 166 -14.40 6.81 -14.85
CA SER A 166 -13.35 7.22 -15.80
C SER A 166 -12.21 6.22 -15.85
N GLN A 167 -11.68 5.95 -17.04
CA GLN A 167 -10.52 5.05 -17.23
C GLN A 167 -9.33 5.42 -16.35
N LYS A 168 -9.08 6.72 -16.13
CA LYS A 168 -8.00 7.19 -15.27
C LYS A 168 -8.23 6.86 -13.80
N ARG A 169 -9.49 6.82 -13.34
CA ARG A 169 -9.86 6.47 -11.97
C ARG A 169 -9.83 4.96 -11.77
N ILE A 170 -10.29 4.20 -12.77
CA ILE A 170 -10.17 2.74 -12.82
C ILE A 170 -8.70 2.36 -12.67
N GLN A 171 -7.83 2.87 -13.54
CA GLN A 171 -6.39 2.54 -13.49
C GLN A 171 -5.74 2.88 -12.14
N ARG A 172 -6.07 4.04 -11.55
CA ARG A 172 -5.53 4.43 -10.24
C ARG A 172 -6.02 3.57 -9.10
N SER A 173 -7.28 3.15 -9.16
CA SER A 173 -7.87 2.27 -8.15
C SER A 173 -7.26 0.88 -8.29
N LYS A 174 -7.11 0.38 -9.52
CA LYS A 174 -6.42 -0.87 -9.85
C LYS A 174 -4.99 -0.91 -9.29
N GLU A 175 -4.20 0.14 -9.51
CA GLU A 175 -2.86 0.30 -8.91
C GLU A 175 -2.91 0.15 -7.38
N ALA A 176 -3.80 0.89 -6.72
CA ALA A 176 -3.93 0.86 -5.26
C ALA A 176 -4.44 -0.48 -4.71
N GLU A 177 -5.36 -1.13 -5.43
CA GLU A 177 -5.95 -2.41 -5.06
C GLU A 177 -4.91 -3.53 -5.20
N VAL A 178 -4.16 -3.60 -6.30
CA VAL A 178 -3.07 -4.57 -6.46
C VAL A 178 -2.00 -4.41 -5.38
N ASN A 179 -1.66 -3.16 -5.01
CA ASN A 179 -0.78 -2.90 -3.87
C ASN A 179 -1.34 -3.47 -2.57
N GLY A 180 -2.64 -3.22 -2.30
CA GLY A 180 -3.33 -3.79 -1.14
C GLY A 180 -3.32 -5.32 -1.14
N ALA A 181 -3.42 -5.95 -2.31
CA ALA A 181 -3.36 -7.39 -2.45
C ALA A 181 -2.00 -7.96 -2.06
N PHE A 182 -0.90 -7.39 -2.55
CA PHE A 182 0.45 -7.83 -2.19
C PHE A 182 0.73 -7.66 -0.70
N ILE A 183 0.25 -6.54 -0.12
CA ILE A 183 0.34 -6.31 1.32
C ILE A 183 -0.44 -7.39 2.09
N CYS A 184 -1.68 -7.67 1.69
CA CYS A 184 -2.51 -8.71 2.31
C CYS A 184 -1.88 -10.10 2.22
N ILE A 185 -1.28 -10.44 1.07
CA ILE A 185 -0.59 -11.71 0.87
C ILE A 185 0.63 -11.79 1.79
N LEU A 186 1.46 -10.75 1.86
CA LEU A 186 2.60 -10.72 2.77
C LEU A 186 2.18 -10.79 4.25
N ASP A 187 1.11 -10.10 4.64
CA ASP A 187 0.51 -10.19 5.99
C ASP A 187 0.13 -11.64 6.33
N SER A 188 -0.49 -12.36 5.38
CA SER A 188 -0.82 -13.78 5.53
C SER A 188 0.40 -14.71 5.62
N LEU A 189 1.55 -14.27 5.10
CA LEU A 189 2.83 -14.99 5.15
C LEU A 189 3.67 -14.63 6.39
N GLY A 190 3.10 -13.86 7.33
CA GLY A 190 3.72 -13.50 8.61
C GLY A 190 4.53 -12.20 8.59
N TYR A 191 4.47 -11.42 7.51
CA TYR A 191 5.11 -10.11 7.46
C TYR A 191 4.22 -9.06 8.12
N THR A 192 4.81 -8.05 8.74
CA THR A 192 4.06 -6.88 9.23
C THR A 192 4.51 -5.64 8.47
N LEU A 193 3.56 -4.81 8.02
CA LEU A 193 3.85 -3.60 7.26
C LEU A 193 3.32 -2.37 7.98
N ASP A 194 4.19 -1.36 8.10
CA ASP A 194 3.81 -0.05 8.64
C ASP A 194 3.49 0.91 7.50
N PHE A 195 2.41 1.69 7.66
CA PHE A 195 1.93 2.58 6.61
C PHE A 195 1.94 4.04 7.02
N LYS A 196 2.13 4.90 6.03
CA LYS A 196 1.93 6.34 6.18
C LYS A 196 0.46 6.62 6.42
N LYS A 197 0.16 7.27 7.55
CA LYS A 197 -1.18 7.75 7.88
C LYS A 197 -1.75 8.54 6.71
N LEU A 198 -2.89 8.06 6.19
CA LEU A 198 -3.62 8.75 5.17
C LEU A 198 -4.41 9.91 5.80
N LYS A 199 -4.45 11.05 5.11
CA LYS A 199 -5.37 12.13 5.48
C LYS A 199 -6.79 11.68 5.23
N GLU A 200 -7.65 11.72 6.23
CA GLU A 200 -9.07 11.45 6.04
C GLU A 200 -9.63 12.41 4.97
N LYS A 201 -10.38 11.85 4.03
CA LYS A 201 -11.03 12.64 2.97
C LYS A 201 -12.41 12.07 2.74
N VAL A 202 -13.42 12.88 3.00
CA VAL A 202 -14.81 12.58 2.65
C VAL A 202 -14.94 12.58 1.12
N GLY A 203 -15.63 11.58 0.55
CA GLY A 203 -15.92 11.52 -0.88
C GLY A 203 -14.73 11.23 -1.79
N ARG A 204 -13.82 10.32 -1.40
CA ARG A 204 -12.74 9.87 -2.30
C ARG A 204 -13.33 9.21 -3.55
N LYS A 205 -12.76 9.57 -4.71
CA LYS A 205 -13.21 9.10 -6.04
C LYS A 205 -12.44 7.89 -6.56
N THR A 206 -11.40 7.47 -5.83
CA THR A 206 -10.51 6.36 -6.16
C THR A 206 -10.08 5.67 -4.87
N THR A 207 -9.79 4.38 -4.97
CA THR A 207 -9.18 3.60 -3.89
C THR A 207 -7.86 4.26 -3.46
N PRO A 208 -7.61 4.40 -2.14
CA PRO A 208 -6.40 5.05 -1.67
C PRO A 208 -5.17 4.16 -1.84
N PHE A 209 -4.09 4.75 -2.33
CA PHE A 209 -2.79 4.09 -2.32
C PHE A 209 -2.18 4.14 -0.91
N LEU A 210 -1.90 2.97 -0.32
CA LEU A 210 -1.18 2.88 0.94
C LEU A 210 0.33 2.89 0.70
N LYS A 211 1.01 3.85 1.34
CA LYS A 211 2.46 3.98 1.25
C LYS A 211 3.12 3.29 2.45
N THR A 212 3.82 2.20 2.19
CA THR A 212 4.64 1.48 3.18
C THR A 212 5.78 2.38 3.68
N ILE A 213 6.11 2.28 4.97
CA ILE A 213 7.19 3.00 5.67
C ILE A 213 8.25 2.01 6.19
N ALA A 214 7.80 0.86 6.66
CA ALA A 214 8.67 -0.21 7.13
C ALA A 214 8.01 -1.56 6.87
N LEU A 215 8.85 -2.59 6.81
CA LEU A 215 8.47 -3.98 6.66
C LEU A 215 9.19 -4.76 7.75
N THR A 216 8.45 -5.55 8.51
CA THR A 216 8.99 -6.51 9.48
C THR A 216 8.80 -7.91 8.93
N PHE A 217 9.89 -8.67 8.88
CA PHE A 217 9.91 -10.05 8.44
C PHE A 217 9.31 -10.99 9.51
N PRO A 218 8.92 -12.22 9.13
CA PRO A 218 8.40 -13.21 10.08
C PRO A 218 9.37 -13.57 11.22
N ASP A 219 10.68 -13.37 11.01
CA ASP A 219 11.72 -13.57 12.03
C ASP A 219 11.91 -12.36 12.97
N GLY A 220 11.13 -11.29 12.79
CA GLY A 220 11.22 -10.04 13.54
C GLY A 220 12.23 -9.03 12.97
N THR A 221 12.94 -9.35 11.90
CA THR A 221 13.90 -8.41 11.27
C THR A 221 13.15 -7.24 10.64
N ILE A 222 13.55 -6.01 10.98
CA ILE A 222 12.92 -4.79 10.44
C ILE A 222 13.75 -4.26 9.28
N CYS A 223 13.11 -4.03 8.13
CA CYS A 223 13.66 -3.36 6.97
C CYS A 223 13.01 -1.99 6.73
N SER A 224 13.84 -1.03 6.36
CA SER A 224 13.39 0.32 6.04
C SER A 224 12.74 0.35 4.65
N ILE A 225 11.91 1.35 4.39
CA ILE A 225 11.36 1.54 3.03
C ILE A 225 12.43 1.74 1.96
N GLU A 226 13.60 2.27 2.32
CA GLU A 226 14.69 2.46 1.36
C GLU A 226 15.28 1.13 0.89
N ASP A 227 15.28 0.10 1.75
CA ASP A 227 15.66 -1.25 1.35
C ASP A 227 14.64 -1.83 0.37
N VAL A 228 13.34 -1.67 0.65
CA VAL A 228 12.25 -2.15 -0.23
C VAL A 228 12.30 -1.47 -1.60
N LYS A 229 12.56 -0.16 -1.63
CA LYS A 229 12.73 0.58 -2.89
C LYS A 229 13.92 0.07 -3.69
N LEU A 230 15.03 -0.26 -3.02
CA LEU A 230 16.22 -0.80 -3.68
C LEU A 230 15.91 -2.15 -4.34
N TRP A 231 15.18 -3.03 -3.66
CA TRP A 231 14.70 -4.29 -4.25
C TRP A 231 13.81 -4.04 -5.47
N GLY A 232 12.93 -3.05 -5.41
CA GLY A 232 12.10 -2.69 -6.57
C GLY A 232 12.91 -2.18 -7.76
N MET A 233 13.96 -1.40 -7.52
CA MET A 233 14.89 -0.99 -8.58
C MET A 233 15.63 -2.18 -9.19
N GLN A 234 16.06 -3.13 -8.37
CA GLN A 234 16.69 -4.37 -8.87
C GLN A 234 15.73 -5.18 -9.72
N TYR A 235 14.49 -5.34 -9.25
CA TYR A 235 13.46 -6.05 -10.00
C TYR A 235 13.16 -5.39 -11.34
N ASP A 236 13.12 -4.05 -11.38
CA ASP A 236 12.99 -3.29 -12.62
C ASP A 236 14.13 -3.58 -13.60
N LEU A 237 15.37 -3.62 -13.13
CA LEU A 237 16.52 -3.92 -13.97
C LEU A 237 16.45 -5.34 -14.53
N LEU A 238 16.11 -6.34 -13.70
CA LEU A 238 16.00 -7.74 -14.12
C LEU A 238 14.93 -7.93 -15.20
N LEU A 239 13.74 -7.34 -15.01
CA LEU A 239 12.67 -7.42 -16.01
C LEU A 239 13.04 -6.70 -17.31
N ASN A 240 13.71 -5.55 -17.22
CA ASN A 240 14.16 -4.83 -18.42
C ASN A 240 15.26 -5.57 -19.21
N GLN A 241 16.04 -6.44 -18.57
CA GLN A 241 17.02 -7.29 -19.25
C GLN A 241 16.34 -8.43 -20.02
N GLN A 242 15.25 -8.99 -19.49
CA GLN A 242 14.49 -10.07 -20.14
C GLN A 242 13.78 -9.60 -21.43
N ASP A 243 13.37 -8.32 -21.50
CA ASP A 243 12.73 -7.73 -22.68
C ASP A 243 13.68 -7.51 -23.89
N VAL A 244 14.99 -7.75 -23.73
CA VAL A 244 16.03 -7.53 -24.76
C VAL A 244 16.44 -8.83 -25.46
N CYS A 245 15.94 -9.99 -25.02
CA CYS A 245 16.15 -11.29 -25.67
C CYS A 245 14.95 -11.70 -26.54
#